data_AF-A0A526M6Z7-F1
#
_entry.id   AF-A0A526M6Z7-F1
#
_cell.length_a   1.000
_cell.length_b   1.000
_cell.length_c   1.000
_cell.angle_alpha   90.00
_cell.angle_beta   90.00
_cell.angle_gamma   90.00
#
_symmetry.space_group_name_H-M   'P 1'
#
loop_
_entity.id
_entity.type
_entity.pdbx_description
1 polymer ?
#
loop_
_entity_poly.entity_id
_entity_poly.type
_entity_poly.pdbx_seq_one_letter_code
_entity_poly.pdbx_strand_id
1 'polypeptide(L)'
;MRLSEIFLPYQARIEHVVRTRLVAKRPTVILTVHSFTPWHTDYPTPRPWHLGLLFNEDRRLADALAEEFKIAGDFDIGFNQPYALENESDYAIPVYAEHRGLLGIELEIRQDMITEPADQIKWGDRLAEALRAALRRIAPEFL
;
A
#
# COMPACT_ATOMS: atom_id res chain seq x y z
N MET A 1 22.47 -18.19 2.85
CA MET A 1 21.32 -18.70 3.62
C MET A 1 20.05 -17.87 3.39
N ARG A 2 19.95 -16.60 3.80
CA ARG A 2 18.69 -15.82 3.68
C ARG A 2 18.15 -15.58 2.25
N LEU A 3 19.04 -15.49 1.25
CA LEU A 3 18.62 -15.22 -0.13
C LEU A 3 17.82 -16.39 -0.73
N SER A 4 18.35 -17.62 -0.68
CA SER A 4 17.73 -18.81 -1.28
C SER A 4 16.52 -19.33 -0.51
N GLU A 5 16.44 -19.07 0.79
CA GLU A 5 15.43 -19.65 1.68
C GLU A 5 14.23 -18.73 1.93
N ILE A 6 14.42 -17.40 1.86
CA ILE A 6 13.39 -16.41 2.22
C ILE A 6 13.10 -15.51 1.02
N PHE A 7 14.12 -14.77 0.57
CA PHE A 7 13.92 -13.73 -0.44
C PHE A 7 13.48 -14.31 -1.78
N LEU A 8 14.26 -15.24 -2.36
CA LEU A 8 13.95 -15.78 -3.68
C LEU A 8 12.61 -16.54 -3.72
N PRO A 9 12.26 -17.40 -2.74
CA PRO A 9 10.95 -18.06 -2.74
C PRO A 9 9.78 -17.08 -2.62
N TYR A 10 9.92 -16.02 -1.80
CA TYR A 10 8.92 -14.97 -1.66
C TYR A 10 8.70 -14.22 -2.98
N GLN A 11 9.79 -13.72 -3.59
CA GLN A 11 9.71 -13.00 -4.86
C GLN A 11 9.16 -13.89 -5.99
N ALA A 12 9.57 -15.16 -6.05
CA ALA A 12 9.10 -16.11 -7.06
C ALA A 12 7.59 -16.39 -6.93
N ARG A 13 7.06 -16.43 -5.70
CA ARG A 13 5.63 -16.62 -5.48
C ARG A 13 4.81 -15.43 -5.95
N ILE A 14 5.24 -14.20 -5.63
CA ILE A 14 4.56 -12.98 -6.10
C ILE A 14 4.60 -12.93 -7.63
N GLU A 15 5.77 -13.14 -8.22
CA GLU A 15 5.95 -13.17 -9.68
C GLU A 15 4.97 -14.14 -10.35
N HIS A 16 4.88 -15.36 -9.82
CA HIS A 16 3.99 -16.37 -10.35
C HIS A 16 2.53 -15.92 -10.31
N VAL A 17 2.07 -15.34 -9.19
CA VAL A 17 0.70 -14.85 -9.04
C VAL A 17 0.41 -13.70 -10.00
N VAL A 18 1.29 -12.69 -10.06
CA VAL A 18 1.13 -11.52 -10.94
C VAL A 18 1.07 -11.97 -12.40
N ARG A 19 2.06 -12.76 -12.85
CA ARG A 19 2.10 -13.27 -14.23
C ARG A 19 0.86 -14.07 -14.59
N THR A 20 0.37 -14.92 -13.68
CA THR A 20 -0.82 -15.73 -13.91
C THR A 20 -2.06 -14.86 -14.15
N ARG A 21 -2.21 -13.78 -13.38
CA ARG A 21 -3.31 -12.83 -13.56
C ARG A 21 -3.20 -12.06 -14.88
N LEU A 22 -2.00 -11.62 -15.24
CA LEU A 22 -1.75 -10.88 -16.48
C LEU A 22 -2.03 -11.74 -17.73
N VAL A 23 -1.57 -12.99 -17.75
CA VAL A 23 -1.87 -13.94 -18.84
C VAL A 23 -3.37 -14.16 -18.97
N ALA A 24 -4.07 -14.26 -17.84
CA ALA A 24 -5.53 -14.39 -17.82
C ALA A 24 -6.27 -13.06 -18.08
N LYS A 25 -5.56 -11.97 -18.40
CA LYS A 25 -6.11 -10.61 -18.60
C LYS A 25 -7.01 -10.15 -17.45
N ARG A 26 -6.67 -10.53 -16.22
CA ARG A 26 -7.42 -10.13 -15.02
C ARG A 26 -6.93 -8.75 -14.57
N PRO A 27 -7.83 -7.77 -14.37
CA PRO A 27 -7.49 -6.49 -13.74
C PRO A 27 -6.69 -6.73 -12.46
N THR A 28 -5.54 -6.08 -12.32
CA THR A 28 -4.59 -6.31 -11.22
C THR A 28 -4.01 -5.00 -10.72
N VAL A 29 -4.08 -4.81 -9.41
CA VAL A 29 -3.42 -3.73 -8.65
C VAL A 29 -2.50 -4.38 -7.63
N ILE A 30 -1.32 -3.79 -7.41
CA ILE A 30 -0.38 -4.22 -6.39
C ILE A 30 -0.53 -3.34 -5.15
N LEU A 31 -0.68 -3.98 -4.01
CA LEU A 31 -0.79 -3.30 -2.70
C LEU A 31 0.23 -3.94 -1.77
N THR A 32 1.13 -3.14 -1.23
CA THR A 32 1.92 -3.55 -0.06
C THR A 32 1.32 -2.94 1.18
N VAL A 33 1.26 -3.73 2.26
CA VAL A 33 0.64 -3.31 3.52
C VAL A 33 1.66 -3.42 4.63
N HIS A 34 1.99 -2.27 5.19
CA HIS A 34 3.03 -2.05 6.16
C HIS A 34 2.47 -1.32 7.37
N SER A 35 3.31 -1.21 8.40
CA SER A 35 3.01 -0.41 9.57
C SER A 35 4.27 0.25 10.09
N PHE A 36 4.10 1.41 10.71
CA PHE A 36 5.19 2.19 11.27
C PHE A 36 4.96 2.55 12.74
N THR A 37 6.03 2.61 13.52
CA THR A 37 5.97 2.98 14.95
C THR A 37 5.48 4.43 15.13
N PRO A 38 4.58 4.74 16.07
CA PRO A 38 4.18 6.14 16.28
C PRO A 38 5.35 7.03 16.69
N TRP A 39 6.36 6.48 17.38
CA TRP A 39 7.57 7.18 17.82
C TRP A 39 8.79 6.76 17.00
N HIS A 40 9.59 7.74 16.60
CA HIS A 40 10.85 7.55 15.88
C HIS A 40 11.86 8.62 16.34
N THR A 41 13.15 8.31 16.35
CA THR A 41 14.20 9.22 16.87
C THR A 41 14.26 10.56 16.16
N ASP A 42 13.86 10.59 14.89
CA ASP A 42 13.88 11.80 14.05
C ASP A 42 12.67 12.71 14.31
N TYR A 43 11.72 12.29 15.15
CA TYR A 43 10.50 13.03 15.44
C TYR A 43 10.40 13.36 16.94
N PRO A 44 10.24 14.64 17.31
CA PRO A 44 10.13 15.05 18.72
C PRO A 44 8.75 14.75 19.33
N THR A 45 7.76 14.45 18.50
CA THR A 45 6.39 14.10 18.86
C THR A 45 5.98 12.82 18.13
N PRO A 46 4.85 12.18 18.47
CA PRO A 46 4.32 11.09 17.65
C PRO A 46 4.17 11.55 16.19
N ARG A 47 4.54 10.67 15.26
CA ARG A 47 4.32 10.87 13.82
C ARG A 47 2.83 11.10 13.59
N PRO A 48 2.42 12.24 13.00
CA PRO A 48 1.02 12.68 13.05
C PRO A 48 0.10 11.85 12.16
N TRP A 49 0.62 11.27 11.09
CA TRP A 49 -0.16 10.51 10.12
C TRP A 49 -0.73 9.23 10.73
N HIS A 50 -1.97 8.93 10.41
CA HIS A 50 -2.61 7.64 10.71
C HIS A 50 -2.37 6.63 9.58
N LEU A 51 -2.30 7.12 8.34
CA LEU A 51 -2.05 6.32 7.14
C LEU A 51 -1.09 7.04 6.20
N GLY A 52 0.01 6.38 5.86
CA GLY A 52 0.91 6.74 4.78
C GLY A 52 0.45 6.13 3.46
N LEU A 53 0.44 6.95 2.40
CA LEU A 53 0.15 6.55 1.03
C LEU A 53 1.41 6.77 0.20
N LEU A 54 2.11 5.68 -0.09
CA LEU A 54 3.43 5.67 -0.69
C LEU A 54 3.34 5.26 -2.16
N PHE A 55 3.86 6.12 -3.03
CA PHE A 55 3.80 5.99 -4.48
C PHE A 55 5.02 6.70 -5.08
N ASN A 56 5.42 6.28 -6.29
CA ASN A 56 6.50 6.92 -7.03
C ASN A 56 5.94 8.04 -7.92
N GLU A 57 5.85 7.83 -9.23
CA GLU A 57 5.29 8.79 -10.18
C GLU A 57 3.76 8.69 -10.31
N ASP A 58 3.19 7.48 -10.28
CA ASP A 58 1.74 7.29 -10.45
C ASP A 58 0.97 7.53 -9.15
N ARG A 59 0.43 8.73 -9.03
CA ARG A 59 -0.30 9.18 -7.83
C ARG A 59 -1.77 8.81 -7.80
N ARG A 60 -2.32 8.27 -8.90
CA ARG A 60 -3.79 8.20 -9.09
C ARG A 60 -4.49 7.43 -7.99
N LEU A 61 -3.89 6.31 -7.56
CA LEU A 61 -4.46 5.49 -6.49
C LEU A 61 -4.31 6.15 -5.12
N ALA A 62 -3.18 6.82 -4.85
CA ALA A 62 -2.96 7.54 -3.60
C ALA A 62 -3.94 8.70 -3.44
N ASP A 63 -4.10 9.53 -4.48
CA ASP A 63 -5.03 10.65 -4.45
C ASP A 63 -6.48 10.16 -4.27
N ALA A 64 -6.87 9.09 -4.98
CA ALA A 64 -8.20 8.51 -4.84
C ALA A 64 -8.46 7.93 -3.44
N LEU A 65 -7.49 7.24 -2.84
CA LEU A 65 -7.60 6.72 -1.48
C LEU A 65 -7.66 7.83 -0.44
N ALA A 66 -6.86 8.89 -0.59
CA ALA A 66 -6.89 10.03 0.34
C ALA A 66 -8.28 10.67 0.38
N GLU A 67 -8.94 10.82 -0.77
CA GLU A 67 -10.32 11.33 -0.82
C GLU A 67 -11.32 10.39 -0.13
N GLU A 68 -11.19 9.07 -0.29
CA GLU A 68 -12.05 8.11 0.44
C GLU A 68 -11.86 8.20 1.95
N PHE A 69 -10.62 8.31 2.42
CA PHE A 69 -10.34 8.44 3.85
C PHE A 69 -10.84 9.76 4.43
N LYS A 70 -10.75 10.85 3.65
CA LYS A 70 -11.32 12.16 4.02
C LYS A 70 -12.84 12.13 4.14
N ILE A 71 -13.52 11.33 3.31
CA ILE A 71 -14.98 11.11 3.41
C ILE A 71 -15.31 10.26 4.65
N ALA A 72 -14.50 9.24 4.93
CA ALA A 72 -14.75 8.29 6.02
C ALA A 72 -14.51 8.88 7.43
N GLY A 73 -13.70 9.94 7.55
CA GLY A 73 -13.51 10.65 8.82
C GLY A 73 -12.21 11.46 8.87
N ASP A 74 -11.89 11.93 10.08
CA ASP A 74 -10.69 12.74 10.34
C ASP A 74 -9.44 11.85 10.46
N PHE A 75 -8.89 11.43 9.31
CA PHE A 75 -7.58 10.77 9.24
C PHE A 75 -6.53 11.74 8.72
N ASP A 76 -5.48 11.96 9.50
CA ASP A 76 -4.24 12.53 8.98
C ASP A 76 -3.57 11.59 7.98
N ILE A 77 -3.63 11.94 6.69
CA ILE A 77 -3.02 11.19 5.60
C ILE A 77 -1.65 11.78 5.24
N GLY A 78 -0.65 10.91 5.14
CA GLY A 78 0.70 11.28 4.72
C GLY A 78 1.00 10.78 3.31
N PHE A 79 1.15 11.67 2.34
CA PHE A 79 1.67 11.30 1.01
C PHE A 79 3.18 11.15 1.07
N ASN A 80 3.71 9.96 0.76
CA ASN A 80 5.13 9.65 0.92
C ASN A 80 5.66 10.05 2.32
N GLN A 81 4.87 9.70 3.33
CA GLN A 81 5.21 9.83 4.74
C GLN A 81 4.74 8.56 5.48
N PRO A 82 5.45 8.10 6.52
CA PRO A 82 6.67 8.69 7.05
C PRO A 82 7.94 8.33 6.25
N TYR A 83 7.78 7.51 5.21
CA TYR A 83 8.83 7.15 4.26
C TYR A 83 8.39 7.54 2.85
N ALA A 84 9.34 7.75 1.96
CA ALA A 84 9.10 7.91 0.54
C ALA A 84 9.60 6.66 -0.19
N LEU A 85 8.91 6.27 -1.28
CA LEU A 85 9.45 5.24 -2.14
C LEU A 85 10.67 5.78 -2.88
N GLU A 86 11.75 5.01 -2.85
CA GLU A 86 12.99 5.27 -3.57
C GLU A 86 13.29 4.06 -4.47
N ASN A 87 13.36 4.27 -5.78
CA ASN A 87 13.56 3.19 -6.77
C ASN A 87 14.80 2.31 -6.51
N GLU A 88 15.80 2.84 -5.82
CA GLU A 88 17.07 2.17 -5.55
C GLU A 88 16.98 1.22 -4.34
N SER A 89 16.08 1.49 -3.39
CA SER A 89 15.92 0.70 -2.16
C SER A 89 14.61 -0.09 -2.11
N ASP A 90 13.57 0.40 -2.77
CA ASP A 90 12.25 -0.23 -2.79
C ASP A 90 12.13 -1.26 -3.89
N TYR A 91 11.58 -2.41 -3.53
CA TYR A 91 11.48 -3.53 -4.45
C TYR A 91 10.05 -3.72 -4.95
N ALA A 92 9.08 -3.72 -4.04
CA ALA A 92 7.76 -4.28 -4.35
C ALA A 92 6.97 -3.43 -5.36
N ILE A 93 6.82 -2.12 -5.14
CA ILE A 93 6.08 -1.25 -6.05
C ILE A 93 6.80 -1.05 -7.39
N PRO A 94 8.10 -0.71 -7.43
CA PRO A 94 8.82 -0.55 -8.70
C PRO A 94 8.80 -1.84 -9.54
N VAL A 95 9.12 -2.98 -8.91
CA VAL A 95 9.21 -4.26 -9.63
C VAL A 95 7.84 -4.79 -9.99
N TYR A 96 6.91 -4.93 -9.04
CA TYR A 96 5.65 -5.65 -9.28
C TYR A 96 4.56 -4.81 -9.93
N ALA A 97 4.60 -3.48 -9.78
CA ALA A 97 3.58 -2.61 -10.33
C ALA A 97 4.10 -1.81 -11.55
N GLU A 98 5.05 -0.91 -11.32
CA GLU A 98 5.39 0.16 -12.27
C GLU A 98 6.06 -0.35 -13.53
N HIS A 99 7.05 -1.24 -13.40
CA HIS A 99 7.68 -1.90 -14.56
C HIS A 99 6.70 -2.70 -15.43
N ARG A 100 5.48 -2.94 -14.93
CA ARG A 100 4.41 -3.68 -15.61
C ARG A 100 3.23 -2.79 -16.02
N GLY A 101 3.33 -1.48 -15.77
CA GLY A 101 2.24 -0.52 -16.04
C GLY A 101 0.99 -0.78 -15.21
N LEU A 102 1.12 -1.43 -14.04
CA LEU A 102 0.01 -1.67 -13.11
C LEU A 102 -0.07 -0.55 -12.08
N LEU A 103 -1.28 -0.29 -11.60
CA LEU A 103 -1.46 0.53 -10.40
C LEU A 103 -0.78 -0.17 -9.21
N GLY A 104 0.01 0.59 -8.46
CA GLY A 104 0.74 0.14 -7.29
C GLY A 104 0.65 1.19 -6.20
N ILE A 105 0.53 0.75 -4.95
CA ILE A 105 0.68 1.63 -3.79
C ILE A 105 1.18 0.84 -2.58
N GLU A 106 2.02 1.50 -1.78
CA GLU A 106 2.39 1.05 -0.45
C GLU A 106 1.57 1.78 0.60
N LEU A 107 1.01 1.01 1.53
CA LEU A 107 0.18 1.49 2.62
C LEU A 107 0.93 1.36 3.93
N GLU A 108 1.02 2.44 4.69
CA GLU A 108 1.74 2.49 5.97
C GLU A 108 0.77 2.86 7.09
N ILE A 109 0.35 1.90 7.93
CA ILE A 109 -0.60 2.14 9.02
C ILE A 109 0.16 2.43 10.31
N ARG A 110 -0.18 3.50 11.04
CA ARG A 110 0.47 3.76 12.33
C ARG A 110 0.13 2.66 13.34
N GLN A 111 1.15 2.04 13.94
CA GLN A 111 1.00 0.79 14.69
C GLN A 111 0.06 0.85 15.89
N ASP A 112 -0.04 2.00 16.56
CA ASP A 112 -0.97 2.21 17.68
C ASP A 112 -2.44 2.04 17.25
N MET A 113 -2.73 2.19 15.95
CA MET A 113 -4.06 2.04 15.37
C MET A 113 -4.46 0.57 15.11
N ILE A 114 -3.54 -0.39 15.26
CA ILE A 114 -3.74 -1.81 14.92
C ILE A 114 -3.20 -2.77 16.02
N THR A 115 -3.19 -2.30 17.27
CA THR A 115 -2.66 -3.07 18.41
C THR A 115 -3.49 -4.31 18.70
N GLU A 116 -4.82 -4.17 18.71
CA GLU A 116 -5.74 -5.25 19.05
C GLU A 116 -6.31 -5.93 17.79
N PRO A 117 -6.63 -7.23 17.84
CA PRO A 117 -7.24 -7.94 16.70
C PRO A 117 -8.52 -7.26 16.17
N ALA A 118 -9.33 -6.68 17.06
CA ALA A 118 -10.52 -5.96 16.66
C ALA A 118 -10.20 -4.70 15.83
N ASP A 119 -9.11 -4.01 16.12
CA ASP A 119 -8.70 -2.81 15.39
C ASP A 119 -8.05 -3.16 14.06
N GLN A 120 -7.31 -4.28 14.00
CA GLN A 120 -6.80 -4.84 12.74
C GLN A 120 -7.94 -5.18 11.77
N ILE A 121 -9.02 -5.81 12.27
CA ILE A 121 -10.20 -6.12 11.46
C ILE A 121 -10.85 -4.83 10.95
N LYS A 122 -11.09 -3.85 11.83
CA LYS A 122 -11.66 -2.54 11.43
C LYS A 122 -10.82 -1.86 10.35
N TRP A 123 -9.49 -1.90 10.47
CA TRP A 123 -8.60 -1.34 9.46
C TRP A 123 -8.61 -2.12 8.15
N GLY A 124 -8.64 -3.45 8.22
CA GLY A 124 -8.79 -4.30 7.05
C GLY A 124 -10.08 -3.98 6.27
N ASP A 125 -11.21 -3.88 6.98
CA ASP A 125 -12.50 -3.55 6.37
C ASP A 125 -12.49 -2.13 5.78
N ARG A 126 -11.96 -1.15 6.52
CA ARG A 126 -11.86 0.24 6.06
C ARG A 126 -11.01 0.36 4.80
N LEU A 127 -9.84 -0.27 4.78
CA LEU A 127 -8.96 -0.25 3.61
C LEU A 127 -9.61 -0.96 2.43
N ALA A 128 -10.29 -2.08 2.65
CA ALA A 128 -10.99 -2.80 1.58
C ALA A 128 -12.13 -1.95 0.98
N GLU A 129 -12.90 -1.26 1.81
CA GLU A 129 -13.97 -0.36 1.35
C GLU A 129 -13.42 0.83 0.55
N ALA A 130 -12.45 1.54 1.12
CA ALA A 130 -11.80 2.68 0.48
C ALA A 130 -11.13 2.27 -0.84
N LEU A 131 -10.41 1.15 -0.87
CA LEU A 131 -9.77 0.66 -2.08
C LEU A 131 -10.78 0.34 -3.18
N ARG A 132 -11.89 -0.32 -2.84
CA ARG A 132 -12.95 -0.60 -3.83
C ARG A 132 -13.54 0.70 -4.36
N ALA A 133 -13.83 1.68 -3.50
CA ALA A 133 -14.37 2.96 -3.93
C ALA A 133 -13.39 3.77 -4.81
N ALA A 134 -12.12 3.82 -4.42
CA ALA A 134 -11.06 4.45 -5.20
C ALA A 134 -10.90 3.80 -6.58
N LEU A 135 -10.81 2.46 -6.65
CA LEU A 135 -10.68 1.74 -7.91
C LEU A 135 -11.89 1.93 -8.82
N ARG A 136 -13.12 1.94 -8.28
CA ARG A 136 -14.32 2.28 -9.09
C ARG A 136 -14.22 3.62 -9.80
N ARG A 137 -13.56 4.61 -9.18
CA ARG A 137 -13.40 5.96 -9.73
C ARG A 137 -12.32 6.03 -10.81
N ILE A 138 -11.17 5.39 -10.59
CA ILE A 138 -9.98 5.58 -11.42
C ILE A 138 -9.68 4.43 -12.37
N ALA A 139 -10.28 3.27 -12.15
CA ALA A 139 -10.02 2.01 -12.85
C ALA A 139 -11.31 1.16 -12.92
N PRO A 140 -12.31 1.59 -13.72
CA PRO A 140 -13.62 0.94 -13.79
C PRO A 140 -13.56 -0.51 -14.27
N GLU A 141 -12.45 -0.96 -14.87
CA GLU A 141 -12.20 -2.36 -15.22
C GLU A 141 -12.16 -3.31 -14.02
N PHE A 142 -12.09 -2.81 -12.78
CA PHE A 142 -12.17 -3.62 -11.56
C PHE A 142 -13.60 -3.90 -11.07
N LEU A 143 -14.62 -3.48 -11.81
CA LEU A 143 -16.06 -3.74 -11.57
C LEU A 143 -16.60 -4.85 -12.46
#